data_AF-A0A7S0Q107-F1
#
_entry.id   AF-A0A7S0Q107-F1
#
_cell.length_a   1.000
_cell.length_b   1.000
_cell.length_c   1.000
_cell.angle_alpha   90.00
_cell.angle_beta   90.00
_cell.angle_gamma   90.00
#
_symmetry.space_group_name_H-M   'P 1'
#
loop_
_entity.id
_entity.type
_entity.pdbx_description
1 polymer ?
#
loop_
_entity_poly.entity_id
_entity_poly.type
_entity_poly.pdbx_seq_one_letter_code
_entity_poly.pdbx_strand_id
1 'polypeptide(L)'
;HDGMRSGRRFVDVGSGCGRLVFAAAVLQPSLSRCVGVEKVAGLHDLACEAASTSPLPAGSPPCEFLCGDAFEFLGTPPPYSLAAPDCIFIYSSAFPSAGDTLTDASLAFSMLPAGTRIITTDKRLGSDEAGRWEFQLLKELDGPNAETGGTSTGYIWEVRRDVRTGIQCASS
;
A
#
# COMPACT_ATOMS: atom_id res chain seq x y z
N HIS A 1 -17.28 16.09 17.05
CA HIS A 1 -16.15 16.93 16.61
C HIS A 1 -14.92 16.03 16.56
N ASP A 2 -14.65 15.45 15.40
CA ASP A 2 -13.62 14.42 15.24
C ASP A 2 -12.30 15.12 14.90
N GLY A 3 -11.42 15.23 15.89
CA GLY A 3 -10.11 15.86 15.73
C GLY A 3 -9.27 15.01 14.78
N MET A 4 -9.02 15.54 13.58
CA MET A 4 -8.20 14.89 12.56
C MET A 4 -6.83 14.55 13.14
N ARG A 5 -6.59 13.25 13.44
CA ARG A 5 -5.30 12.80 13.97
C ARG A 5 -4.21 13.12 12.94
N SER A 6 -3.24 13.95 13.30
CA SER A 6 -2.00 14.11 12.54
C SER A 6 -1.19 12.82 12.68
N GLY A 7 -1.25 11.94 11.68
CA GLY A 7 -0.55 10.65 11.74
C GLY A 7 -0.48 10.03 10.35
N ARG A 8 0.44 9.08 10.20
CA ARG A 8 0.68 8.42 8.90
C ARG A 8 -0.48 7.52 8.50
N ARG A 9 -0.75 7.44 7.21
CA ARG A 9 -1.75 6.55 6.61
C ARG A 9 -1.09 5.29 6.07
N PHE A 10 -1.61 4.16 6.48
CA PHE A 10 -1.22 2.85 5.98
C PHE A 10 -2.28 2.31 5.01
N VAL A 11 -1.83 1.78 3.87
CA VAL A 11 -2.68 1.13 2.87
C VAL A 11 -2.17 -0.28 2.60
N ASP A 12 -3.06 -1.27 2.62
CA ASP A 12 -2.80 -2.65 2.26
C ASP A 12 -3.50 -2.97 0.92
N VAL A 13 -2.69 -3.29 -0.10
CA VAL A 13 -3.14 -3.57 -1.47
C VAL A 13 -3.35 -5.07 -1.65
N GLY A 14 -4.57 -5.47 -1.98
CA GLY A 14 -4.96 -6.89 -1.97
C GLY A 14 -5.10 -7.38 -0.54
N SER A 15 -5.83 -6.64 0.30
CA SER A 15 -5.86 -6.83 1.74
C SER A 15 -6.51 -8.15 2.19
N GLY A 16 -7.17 -8.87 1.29
CA GLY A 16 -7.96 -10.05 1.59
C GLY A 16 -9.01 -9.73 2.66
N CYS A 17 -9.10 -10.57 3.69
CA CYS A 17 -10.00 -10.36 4.83
C CYS A 17 -9.46 -9.37 5.89
N GLY A 18 -8.44 -8.57 5.56
CA GLY A 18 -8.02 -7.43 6.37
C GLY A 18 -7.07 -7.73 7.53
N ARG A 19 -6.53 -8.95 7.63
CA ARG A 19 -5.64 -9.35 8.75
C ARG A 19 -4.49 -8.38 9.00
N LEU A 20 -3.80 -7.95 7.94
CA LEU A 20 -2.67 -7.02 8.04
C LEU A 20 -3.11 -5.59 8.36
N VAL A 21 -4.27 -5.15 7.85
CA VAL A 21 -4.87 -3.86 8.21
C VAL A 21 -5.16 -3.80 9.71
N PHE A 22 -5.78 -4.85 10.27
CA PHE A 22 -6.02 -4.95 11.71
C PHE A 22 -4.70 -5.04 12.49
N ALA A 23 -3.75 -5.86 12.06
CA ALA A 23 -2.45 -5.96 12.71
C ALA A 23 -1.71 -4.62 12.73
N ALA A 24 -1.69 -3.87 11.62
CA ALA A 24 -1.10 -2.54 11.55
C ALA A 24 -1.78 -1.58 12.54
N ALA A 25 -3.11 -1.60 12.64
CA ALA A 25 -3.85 -0.76 13.58
C ALA A 25 -3.54 -1.10 15.05
N VAL A 26 -3.38 -2.38 15.38
CA VAL A 26 -3.04 -2.81 16.76
C VAL A 26 -1.58 -2.49 17.09
N LEU A 27 -0.67 -2.79 16.17
CA LEU A 27 0.78 -2.72 16.42
C LEU A 27 1.36 -1.31 16.23
N GLN A 28 0.68 -0.43 15.49
CA GLN A 28 1.15 0.93 15.19
C GLN A 28 0.08 1.98 15.55
N PRO A 29 -0.16 2.22 16.85
CA PRO A 29 -1.19 3.17 17.31
C PRO A 29 -0.92 4.64 16.92
N SER A 30 0.28 4.95 16.43
CA SER A 30 0.67 6.27 15.92
C SER A 30 0.18 6.55 14.49
N LEU A 31 -0.33 5.55 13.78
CA LEU A 31 -1.00 5.76 12.50
C LEU A 31 -2.28 6.57 12.71
N SER A 32 -2.68 7.34 11.68
CA SER A 32 -3.97 8.04 11.70
C SER A 32 -5.11 7.19 11.16
N ARG A 33 -4.80 6.24 10.26
CA ARG A 33 -5.77 5.36 9.59
C ARG A 33 -5.05 4.17 8.95
N CYS A 34 -5.73 3.03 8.94
CA CYS A 34 -5.35 1.85 8.16
C CYS A 34 -6.44 1.57 7.11
N VAL A 35 -6.07 1.40 5.86
CA VAL A 35 -7.02 1.13 4.76
C VAL A 35 -6.66 -0.20 4.10
N GLY A 36 -7.62 -1.10 3.97
CA GLY A 36 -7.50 -2.30 3.13
C GLY A 36 -8.24 -2.12 1.82
N VAL A 37 -7.61 -2.49 0.71
CA VAL A 37 -8.26 -2.53 -0.59
C VAL A 37 -8.25 -3.93 -1.14
N GLU A 38 -9.43 -4.44 -1.47
CA GLU A 38 -9.61 -5.81 -1.94
C GLU A 38 -10.56 -5.85 -3.15
N LYS A 39 -10.16 -6.56 -4.20
CA LYS A 39 -10.92 -6.66 -5.46
C LYS A 39 -11.97 -7.78 -5.40
N VAL A 40 -11.71 -8.83 -4.62
CA VAL A 40 -12.61 -9.96 -4.43
C VAL A 40 -13.66 -9.61 -3.37
N ALA A 41 -14.88 -9.31 -3.82
CA ALA A 41 -15.98 -8.87 -2.95
C ALA A 41 -16.19 -9.77 -1.72
N GLY A 42 -16.14 -11.10 -1.87
CA GLY A 42 -16.32 -12.01 -0.73
C GLY A 42 -15.23 -11.89 0.35
N LEU A 43 -13.98 -11.56 -0.01
CA LEU A 43 -12.92 -11.31 0.98
C LEU A 43 -13.08 -9.95 1.63
N HIS A 44 -13.49 -8.94 0.86
CA HIS A 44 -13.86 -7.62 1.38
C HIS A 44 -15.00 -7.71 2.41
N ASP A 45 -16.07 -8.46 2.10
CA ASP A 45 -17.21 -8.63 2.99
C ASP A 45 -16.79 -9.25 4.33
N LEU A 46 -15.90 -10.24 4.31
CA LEU A 46 -15.31 -10.83 5.52
C LEU A 46 -14.50 -9.81 6.33
N ALA A 47 -13.76 -8.91 5.67
CA ALA A 47 -13.02 -7.85 6.34
C ALA A 47 -13.96 -6.85 7.04
N CYS A 48 -15.04 -6.46 6.36
CA CYS A 48 -16.09 -5.60 6.91
C CYS A 48 -16.81 -6.26 8.10
N GLU A 49 -17.18 -7.54 7.97
CA GLU A 49 -17.78 -8.31 9.06
C GLU A 49 -16.85 -8.38 10.27
N ALA A 50 -15.56 -8.71 10.06
CA ALA A 50 -14.56 -8.72 11.12
C ALA A 50 -14.43 -7.37 11.82
N ALA A 51 -14.40 -6.27 11.06
CA ALA A 51 -14.33 -4.91 11.61
C ALA A 51 -15.54 -4.56 12.48
N SER A 52 -16.73 -5.05 12.11
CA SER A 52 -17.98 -4.80 12.85
C SER A 52 -18.13 -5.66 14.10
N THR A 53 -17.52 -6.85 14.13
CA THR A 53 -17.71 -7.85 15.20
C THR A 53 -16.53 -7.94 16.17
N SER A 54 -15.34 -7.48 15.76
CA SER A 54 -14.10 -7.57 16.53
C SER A 54 -13.57 -6.18 16.85
N PRO A 55 -14.00 -5.56 17.97
CA PRO A 55 -13.52 -4.24 18.33
C PRO A 55 -12.01 -4.28 18.59
N LEU A 56 -11.29 -3.34 17.98
CA LEU A 56 -9.87 -3.17 18.22
C LEU A 56 -9.61 -2.57 19.62
N PRO A 57 -8.41 -2.78 20.20
CA PRO A 57 -8.01 -2.12 21.44
C PRO A 57 -8.19 -0.60 21.38
N ALA A 58 -8.55 -0.01 22.51
CA ALA A 58 -8.71 1.44 22.62
C ALA A 58 -7.40 2.15 22.20
N GLY A 59 -7.53 3.16 21.33
CA GLY A 59 -6.40 3.93 20.82
C GLY A 59 -5.91 3.50 19.44
N SER A 60 -6.27 2.29 18.97
CA SER A 60 -6.00 1.87 17.59
C SER A 60 -6.60 2.88 16.58
N PRO A 61 -5.90 3.15 15.45
CA PRO A 61 -6.45 3.94 14.38
C PRO A 61 -7.68 3.25 13.78
N PRO A 62 -8.60 4.02 13.18
CA PRO A 62 -9.71 3.45 12.43
C PRO A 62 -9.19 2.61 11.25
N CYS A 63 -9.85 1.47 11.04
CA CYS A 63 -9.71 0.65 9.84
C CYS A 63 -10.85 0.97 8.86
N GLU A 64 -10.51 1.07 7.59
CA GLU A 64 -11.45 1.25 6.48
C GLU A 64 -11.17 0.18 5.41
N PHE A 65 -12.23 -0.35 4.80
CA PHE A 65 -12.11 -1.36 3.76
C PHE A 65 -12.82 -0.87 2.51
N LEU A 66 -12.12 -0.94 1.37
CA LEU A 66 -12.63 -0.56 0.07
C LEU A 66 -12.70 -1.80 -0.84
N CYS A 67 -13.84 -1.97 -1.51
CA CYS A 67 -14.00 -3.02 -2.51
C CYS A 67 -13.65 -2.45 -3.89
N GLY A 68 -12.62 -3.00 -4.54
CA GLY A 68 -12.22 -2.58 -5.88
C GLY A 68 -10.74 -2.82 -6.19
N ASP A 69 -10.30 -2.30 -7.33
CA ASP A 69 -8.91 -2.40 -7.76
C ASP A 69 -8.07 -1.28 -7.12
N ALA A 70 -7.04 -1.65 -6.36
CA ALA A 70 -6.19 -0.69 -5.68
C ALA A 70 -5.45 0.25 -6.64
N PHE A 71 -5.10 -0.21 -7.84
CA PHE A 71 -4.39 0.63 -8.80
C PHE A 71 -5.30 1.69 -9.42
N GLU A 72 -6.61 1.41 -9.53
CA GLU A 72 -7.61 2.41 -9.90
C GLU A 72 -7.78 3.46 -8.79
N PHE A 73 -7.82 3.04 -7.52
CA PHE A 73 -7.95 3.97 -6.39
C PHE A 73 -6.70 4.85 -6.17
N LEU A 74 -5.51 4.37 -6.53
CA LEU A 74 -4.28 5.16 -6.49
C LEU A 74 -4.21 6.20 -7.62
N GLY A 75 -4.81 5.91 -8.78
CA GLY A 75 -4.83 6.79 -9.95
C GLY A 75 -5.99 7.78 -10.00
N THR A 76 -6.98 7.67 -9.12
CA THR A 76 -8.19 8.50 -9.15
C THR A 76 -8.10 9.75 -8.26
N PRO A 77 -8.70 10.88 -8.66
CA PRO A 77 -8.81 12.06 -7.81
C PRO A 77 -9.84 11.85 -6.68
N PRO A 78 -9.83 12.68 -5.62
CA PRO A 78 -10.84 12.64 -4.56
C PRO A 78 -12.28 12.73 -5.11
N PRO A 79 -13.29 12.13 -4.43
CA PRO A 79 -13.21 11.47 -3.12
C PRO A 79 -12.78 10.00 -3.16
N TYR A 80 -12.65 9.41 -4.36
CA TYR A 80 -12.37 7.98 -4.53
C TYR A 80 -10.87 7.64 -4.42
N SER A 81 -10.01 8.67 -4.35
CA SER A 81 -8.57 8.50 -4.16
C SER A 81 -8.24 7.90 -2.80
N LEU A 82 -7.30 6.96 -2.76
CA LEU A 82 -6.52 6.66 -1.56
C LEU A 82 -5.66 7.89 -1.26
N ALA A 83 -6.24 8.89 -0.62
CA ALA A 83 -5.60 10.19 -0.43
C ALA A 83 -4.22 10.05 0.24
N ALA A 84 -3.17 10.33 -0.54
CA ALA A 84 -1.74 10.43 -0.21
C ALA A 84 -1.28 9.46 0.92
N PRO A 85 -1.09 8.16 0.62
CA PRO A 85 -0.59 7.22 1.62
C PRO A 85 0.86 7.52 1.99
N ASP A 86 1.18 7.37 3.27
CA ASP A 86 2.56 7.46 3.77
C ASP A 86 3.27 6.11 3.67
N CYS A 87 2.51 5.02 3.77
CA CYS A 87 3.02 3.66 3.71
C CYS A 87 2.03 2.76 2.96
N ILE A 88 2.54 1.98 2.01
CA ILE A 88 1.79 0.96 1.29
C ILE A 88 2.43 -0.40 1.54
N PHE A 89 1.61 -1.42 1.76
CA PHE A 89 2.00 -2.81 1.70
C PHE A 89 1.29 -3.49 0.53
N ILE A 90 2.00 -4.38 -0.16
CA ILE A 90 1.44 -5.27 -1.18
C ILE A 90 2.08 -6.65 -1.04
N TYR A 91 1.25 -7.67 -0.82
CA TYR A 91 1.70 -9.07 -0.89
C TYR A 91 1.84 -9.50 -2.35
N SER A 92 2.96 -9.11 -2.95
CA SER A 92 3.18 -9.20 -4.40
C SER A 92 3.49 -10.60 -4.92
N SER A 93 3.65 -11.58 -4.04
CA SER A 93 3.94 -12.98 -4.40
C SER A 93 2.85 -13.57 -5.31
N ALA A 94 1.59 -13.18 -5.10
CA ALA A 94 0.43 -13.65 -5.88
C ALA A 94 0.07 -12.74 -7.09
N PHE A 95 0.74 -11.60 -7.26
CA PHE A 95 0.40 -10.65 -8.34
C PHE A 95 1.05 -11.09 -9.65
N PRO A 96 0.37 -10.98 -10.81
CA PRO A 96 1.01 -11.20 -12.10
C PRO A 96 2.21 -10.26 -12.30
N SER A 97 3.31 -10.76 -12.85
CA SER A 97 4.48 -9.94 -13.19
C SER A 97 5.20 -10.48 -14.42
N ALA A 98 5.87 -9.59 -15.15
CA ALA A 98 6.86 -9.98 -16.15
C ALA A 98 8.22 -10.13 -15.45
N GLY A 99 8.58 -11.38 -15.12
CA GLY A 99 9.79 -11.66 -14.33
C GLY A 99 9.67 -11.19 -12.89
N ASP A 100 10.77 -10.70 -12.31
CA ASP A 100 10.88 -10.38 -10.89
C ASP A 100 10.37 -8.96 -10.53
N THR A 101 9.86 -8.22 -11.51
CA THR A 101 9.44 -6.82 -11.35
C THR A 101 7.92 -6.66 -11.46
N LEU A 102 7.33 -5.93 -10.52
CA LEU A 102 5.91 -5.56 -10.56
C LEU A 102 5.68 -4.37 -11.50
N THR A 103 5.71 -4.58 -12.82
CA THR A 103 5.65 -3.48 -13.79
C THR A 103 4.41 -2.58 -13.62
N ASP A 104 3.21 -3.16 -13.57
CA ASP A 104 1.96 -2.40 -13.45
C ASP A 104 1.86 -1.66 -12.10
N ALA A 105 2.24 -2.35 -11.01
CA ALA A 105 2.25 -1.73 -9.69
C ALA A 105 3.30 -0.61 -9.61
N SER A 106 4.47 -0.79 -10.24
CA SER A 106 5.53 0.23 -10.29
C SER A 106 5.03 1.48 -11.02
N LEU A 107 4.30 1.31 -12.12
CA LEU A 107 3.68 2.44 -12.82
C LEU A 107 2.64 3.13 -11.93
N ALA A 108 1.74 2.39 -11.28
CA ALA A 108 0.73 2.98 -10.40
C ALA A 108 1.38 3.71 -9.20
N PHE A 109 2.40 3.11 -8.59
CA PHE A 109 3.13 3.70 -7.46
C PHE A 109 4.00 4.88 -7.84
N SER A 110 4.36 5.05 -9.12
CA SER A 110 5.10 6.22 -9.60
C SER A 110 4.31 7.54 -9.46
N MET A 111 3.00 7.45 -9.21
CA MET A 111 2.10 8.58 -8.98
C MET A 111 2.01 9.00 -7.50
N LEU A 112 2.66 8.25 -6.60
CA LEU A 112 2.65 8.53 -5.16
C LEU A 112 3.60 9.65 -4.79
N PRO A 113 3.36 10.39 -3.69
CA PRO A 113 4.31 11.35 -3.14
C PRO A 113 5.73 10.81 -2.94
N ALA A 114 6.71 11.61 -3.37
CA ALA A 114 8.06 11.46 -2.88
C ALA A 114 8.07 11.39 -1.34
N GLY A 115 8.80 10.42 -0.80
CA GLY A 115 8.81 10.08 0.63
C GLY A 115 7.78 9.02 1.05
N THR A 116 6.81 8.65 0.19
CA THR A 116 5.93 7.50 0.46
C THR A 116 6.77 6.22 0.52
N ARG A 117 6.49 5.39 1.52
CA ARG A 117 7.12 4.07 1.68
C ARG A 117 6.27 2.99 1.06
N ILE A 118 6.91 2.03 0.41
CA ILE A 118 6.23 0.90 -0.23
C ILE A 118 6.91 -0.37 0.24
N ILE A 119 6.13 -1.37 0.62
CA ILE A 119 6.60 -2.67 1.07
C ILE A 119 6.07 -3.72 0.11
N THR A 120 6.97 -4.45 -0.55
CA THR A 120 6.63 -5.54 -1.46
C THR A 120 7.18 -6.87 -0.92
N THR A 121 6.61 -7.99 -1.33
CA THR A 121 7.12 -9.35 -1.04
C THR A 121 7.51 -10.08 -2.32
N ASP A 122 8.69 -10.68 -2.33
CA ASP A 122 9.28 -11.54 -3.37
C ASP A 122 9.56 -10.86 -4.72
N LYS A 123 8.85 -9.78 -5.04
CA LYS A 123 8.98 -9.03 -6.29
C LYS A 123 9.45 -7.61 -6.02
N ARG A 124 10.27 -7.11 -6.93
CA ARG A 124 10.88 -5.79 -6.87
C ARG A 124 10.03 -4.74 -7.59
N LEU A 125 10.24 -3.47 -7.22
CA LEU A 125 9.72 -2.34 -8.00
C LEU A 125 10.73 -1.95 -9.09
N GLY A 126 10.21 -1.49 -10.22
CA GLY A 126 10.99 -0.99 -11.34
C GLY A 126 10.97 0.54 -11.41
N SER A 127 12.16 1.16 -11.45
CA SER A 127 12.32 2.58 -11.79
C SER A 127 12.30 2.78 -13.31
N ASP A 128 11.97 3.99 -13.76
CA ASP A 128 12.02 4.35 -15.18
C ASP A 128 13.46 4.65 -15.62
N GLU A 129 13.93 4.00 -16.69
CA GLU A 129 15.28 4.25 -17.23
C GLU A 129 15.44 5.69 -17.76
N ALA A 130 14.35 6.29 -18.26
CA ALA A 130 14.34 7.69 -18.68
C ALA A 130 14.26 8.69 -17.50
N GLY A 131 14.21 8.20 -16.25
CA GLY A 131 14.27 9.00 -15.04
C GLY A 131 12.97 9.75 -14.69
N ARG A 132 11.81 9.37 -15.25
CA ARG A 132 10.52 10.00 -14.93
C ARG A 132 10.05 9.69 -13.50
N TRP A 133 10.39 8.52 -12.98
CA TRP A 133 10.17 8.15 -11.57
C TRP A 133 11.31 7.27 -11.07
N GLU A 134 11.48 7.26 -9.74
CA GLU A 134 12.55 6.52 -9.09
C GLU A 134 12.09 5.97 -7.74
N PHE A 135 12.30 4.68 -7.54
CA PHE A 135 12.18 4.02 -6.25
C PHE A 135 13.57 3.71 -5.71
N GLN A 136 13.84 4.11 -4.46
CA GLN A 136 15.04 3.68 -3.75
C GLN A 136 14.71 2.51 -2.84
N LEU A 137 15.43 1.41 -3.01
CA LEU A 137 15.44 0.33 -2.04
C LEU A 137 16.15 0.78 -0.76
N LEU A 138 15.43 0.77 0.36
CA LEU A 138 15.96 1.09 1.67
C LEU A 138 16.45 -0.14 2.43
N LYS A 139 15.73 -1.26 2.31
CA LYS A 139 16.00 -2.47 3.08
C LYS A 139 15.45 -3.72 2.41
N GLU A 140 16.16 -4.83 2.54
CA GLU A 140 15.70 -6.18 2.25
C GLU A 140 15.61 -7.00 3.55
N LEU A 141 14.62 -7.87 3.64
CA LEU A 141 14.33 -8.67 4.82
C LEU A 141 13.87 -10.07 4.40
N ASP A 142 14.69 -11.08 4.66
CA ASP A 142 14.26 -12.47 4.47
C ASP A 142 13.50 -12.98 5.69
N GLY A 143 12.45 -13.75 5.43
CA GLY A 143 11.66 -14.39 6.47
C GLY A 143 11.05 -15.71 6.01
N PRO A 144 10.71 -16.60 6.94
CA PRO A 144 10.04 -17.85 6.59
C PRO A 144 8.66 -17.56 5.99
N ASN A 145 8.32 -18.24 4.89
CA ASN A 145 6.99 -18.22 4.31
C ASN A 145 6.46 -19.66 4.21
N ALA A 146 5.62 -20.03 5.19
CA ALA A 146 4.99 -21.34 5.22
C ALA A 146 3.97 -21.54 4.08
N GLU A 147 3.38 -20.48 3.53
CA GLU A 147 2.40 -20.57 2.44
C GLU A 147 3.04 -21.05 1.14
N THR A 148 4.32 -20.69 0.91
CA THR A 148 5.10 -21.11 -0.26
C THR A 148 6.05 -22.27 0.04
N GLY A 149 6.12 -22.72 1.29
CA GLY A 149 7.01 -23.80 1.74
C GLY A 149 8.49 -23.42 1.74
N GLY A 150 8.81 -22.14 1.81
CA GLY A 150 10.18 -21.63 1.67
C GLY A 150 10.43 -20.33 2.41
N THR A 151 11.21 -19.45 1.79
CA THR A 151 11.54 -18.12 2.29
C THR A 151 10.86 -17.09 1.39
N SER A 152 10.34 -16.01 1.98
CA SER A 152 9.97 -14.81 1.24
C SER A 152 10.89 -13.65 1.61
N THR A 153 11.14 -12.79 0.64
CA THR A 153 11.93 -11.57 0.84
C THR A 153 11.00 -10.35 0.81
N GLY A 154 10.95 -9.61 1.91
CA GLY A 154 10.33 -8.30 1.99
C GLY A 154 11.28 -7.21 1.53
N TYR A 155 10.81 -6.31 0.67
CA TYR A 155 11.56 -5.13 0.20
C TYR A 155 10.88 -3.86 0.71
N ILE A 156 11.64 -2.97 1.33
CA ILE A 156 11.17 -1.65 1.76
C ILE A 156 11.75 -0.60 0.81
N TRP A 157 10.86 0.11 0.14
CA TRP A 157 11.17 1.14 -0.84
C TRP A 157 10.75 2.53 -0.34
N GLU A 158 11.38 3.56 -0.88
CA GLU A 158 10.93 4.95 -0.78
C GLU A 158 10.79 5.52 -2.20
N VAL A 159 9.67 6.19 -2.45
CA VAL A 159 9.49 6.99 -3.67
C VAL A 159 10.44 8.18 -3.60
N ARG A 160 11.45 8.21 -4.46
CA ARG A 160 12.42 9.32 -4.54
C ARG A 160 11.97 10.40 -5.51
N ARG A 161 11.40 9.98 -6.63
CA ARG A 161 10.88 10.87 -7.67
C ARG A 161 9.55 10.31 -8.16
N ASP A 162 8.56 11.20 -8.22
CA ASP A 162 7.24 10.87 -8.72
C ASP A 162 6.92 11.63 -10.01
N VAL A 163 6.06 11.04 -10.84
CA VAL A 163 5.75 11.56 -12.18
C VAL A 163 5.14 12.97 -12.12
N ARG A 164 4.51 13.36 -11.01
CA ARG A 164 3.83 14.65 -10.87
C ARG A 164 4.84 15.80 -10.74
N THR A 165 6.02 15.53 -10.19
CA THR A 165 7.11 16.52 -10.10
C THR A 165 7.76 16.84 -11.44
N GLY A 166 7.67 15.93 -12.43
CA GLY A 166 8.21 16.14 -13.77
C GLY A 166 7.39 17.05 -14.69
N ILE A 167 6.16 17.44 -14.30
CA ILE A 167 5.26 18.28 -15.11
C ILE A 167 5.46 19.78 -14.80
N GLN A 168 6.16 20.14 -13.73
CA GLN A 168 6.51 21.53 -13.44
C GLN A 168 7.82 21.94 -14.16
N CYS A 169 7.71 22.28 -15.44
CA CYS A 169 8.48 23.34 -16.14
C CYS A 169 8.18 23.34 -17.64
N ALA A 170 6.97 23.79 -18.00
CA ALA A 170 6.72 24.42 -19.29
C ALA A 170 5.80 25.62 -19.05
N SER A 171 6.25 26.56 -18.22
CA SER A 171 5.70 27.91 -18.21
C SER A 171 6.13 28.60 -19.51
N SER A 172 5.16 28.76 -20.42
CA SER A 172 5.19 29.81 -21.46
C SER A 172 4.66 31.10 -20.86
#